data_AF-A0A914ATZ0-F1
#
_entry.id   AF-A0A914ATZ0-F1
#
_cell.length_a   1.000
_cell.length_b   1.000
_cell.length_c   1.000
_cell.angle_alpha   90.00
_cell.angle_beta   90.00
_cell.angle_gamma   90.00
#
_symmetry.space_group_name_H-M   'P 1'
#
loop_
_entity.id
_entity.type
_entity.pdbx_description
1 polymer ?
#
loop_
_entity_poly.entity_id
_entity_poly.type
_entity_poly.pdbx_seq_one_letter_code
_entity_poly.pdbx_strand_id
1 'polypeptide(L)'
;MWGAFVAVLCLAFAGHVSGTWLKSNDPSMSNMGFYPETMECDDKVERCVHCFQEKSGGEVYMHTFEFTTNPVKYQINMFMGKLDRKLYVMRNNTEKVFRMCFEHNWTPKGQEDFKVDICMDNNFKDLEVPEGCGDPAALVTFDYHHSDDKIHGQQILYCTPNAASALPA
;
A
#
# COMPACT_ATOMS: atom_id res chain seq x y z
N MET A 1 -46.73 -20.90 11.78
CA MET A 1 -46.17 -20.34 10.52
C MET A 1 -45.70 -18.91 10.74
N TRP A 2 -44.56 -18.70 11.42
CA TRP A 2 -44.01 -17.37 11.74
C TRP A 2 -42.47 -17.43 11.70
N GLY A 3 -41.90 -18.00 10.62
CA GLY A 3 -40.49 -18.40 10.58
C GLY A 3 -39.70 -17.89 9.37
N ALA A 4 -40.15 -16.83 8.70
CA ALA A 4 -39.53 -16.38 7.45
C ALA A 4 -39.08 -14.90 7.43
N PHE A 5 -39.44 -14.09 8.43
CA PHE A 5 -39.19 -12.64 8.37
C PHE A 5 -37.88 -12.17 9.01
N VAL A 6 -37.13 -13.04 9.70
CA VAL A 6 -35.89 -12.63 10.38
C VAL A 6 -34.64 -12.76 9.48
N ALA A 7 -34.71 -13.52 8.39
CA ALA A 7 -33.53 -13.78 7.54
C ALA A 7 -33.18 -12.65 6.56
N VAL A 8 -34.09 -11.71 6.29
CA VAL A 8 -33.88 -10.65 5.28
C VAL A 8 -33.12 -9.44 5.86
N LEU A 9 -33.10 -9.25 7.19
CA LEU A 9 -32.46 -8.08 7.80
C LEU A 9 -30.93 -8.21 7.97
N CYS A 10 -30.38 -9.43 7.96
CA CYS A 10 -28.93 -9.63 8.13
C CYS A 10 -28.12 -9.37 6.85
N LEU A 11 -28.75 -9.33 5.66
CA LEU A 11 -28.06 -9.04 4.39
C LEU A 11 -27.83 -7.54 4.15
N ALA A 12 -28.50 -6.66 4.90
CA ALA A 12 -28.29 -5.21 4.80
C ALA A 12 -27.08 -4.70 5.61
N PHE A 13 -26.47 -5.56 6.43
CA PHE A 13 -25.21 -5.29 7.16
C PHE A 13 -23.99 -5.94 6.50
N ALA A 14 -24.11 -6.43 5.27
CA ALA A 14 -22.95 -6.60 4.41
C ALA A 14 -22.46 -5.17 4.09
N GLY A 15 -21.59 -4.66 4.97
CA GLY A 15 -21.03 -3.33 4.89
C GLY A 15 -20.62 -3.05 3.45
N HIS A 16 -21.21 -1.98 2.89
CA HIS A 16 -20.65 -1.30 1.76
C HIS A 16 -19.27 -0.80 2.18
N VAL A 17 -18.26 -1.66 2.06
CA VAL A 17 -16.87 -1.24 1.92
C VAL A 17 -16.82 -0.58 0.55
N SER A 18 -17.30 0.66 0.51
CA SER A 18 -17.13 1.53 -0.63
C SER A 18 -15.64 1.83 -0.60
N GLY A 19 -14.86 1.17 -1.45
CA GLY A 19 -13.49 1.58 -1.66
C GLY A 19 -13.54 3.05 -2.04
N THR A 20 -13.04 3.91 -1.16
CA THR A 20 -12.96 5.37 -1.33
C THR A 20 -11.83 5.66 -2.30
N TRP A 21 -12.07 5.25 -3.54
CA TRP A 21 -11.15 5.45 -4.63
C TRP A 21 -11.24 6.89 -5.10
N LEU A 22 -10.07 7.44 -5.41
CA LEU A 22 -9.98 8.45 -6.46
C LEU A 22 -10.84 7.96 -7.63
N LYS A 23 -11.69 8.84 -8.20
CA LYS A 23 -12.24 8.61 -9.54
C LYS A 23 -11.07 8.60 -10.53
N SER A 24 -10.30 7.51 -10.54
CA SER A 24 -9.49 7.17 -11.68
C SER A 24 -10.49 6.94 -12.81
N ASN A 25 -10.39 7.75 -13.86
CA ASN A 25 -11.16 7.53 -15.09
C ASN A 25 -10.69 6.26 -15.83
N ASP A 26 -9.69 5.54 -15.30
CA ASP A 26 -9.19 4.29 -15.83
C ASP A 26 -9.92 3.09 -15.18
N PRO A 27 -10.79 2.39 -15.93
CA PRO A 27 -11.51 1.21 -15.43
C PRO A 27 -10.59 0.05 -15.07
N SER A 28 -9.36 0.00 -15.59
CA SER A 28 -8.42 -1.07 -15.28
C SER A 28 -8.01 -1.09 -13.80
N MET A 29 -8.07 0.06 -13.14
CA MET A 29 -7.69 0.25 -11.73
C MET A 29 -8.82 -0.11 -10.75
N SER A 30 -10.00 -0.49 -11.23
CA SER A 30 -11.18 -0.74 -10.37
C SER A 30 -11.03 -1.94 -9.43
N ASN A 31 -10.06 -2.82 -9.69
CA ASN A 31 -9.85 -4.06 -8.93
C ASN A 31 -8.72 -3.97 -7.90
N MET A 32 -8.10 -2.80 -7.74
CA MET A 32 -7.12 -2.62 -6.68
C MET A 32 -7.82 -2.51 -5.31
N GLY A 33 -7.13 -2.81 -4.21
CA GLY A 33 -7.56 -2.54 -2.82
C GLY A 33 -6.83 -1.32 -2.21
N PHE A 34 -7.50 -0.47 -1.42
CA PHE A 34 -6.88 0.72 -0.81
C PHE A 34 -6.73 0.51 0.69
N TYR A 35 -5.51 0.65 1.21
CA TYR A 35 -5.17 0.32 2.58
C TYR A 35 -4.35 1.46 3.22
N PRO A 36 -4.88 2.14 4.24
CA PRO A 36 -4.07 3.04 5.06
C PRO A 36 -3.20 2.22 6.04
N GLU A 37 -1.92 2.53 6.12
CA GLU A 37 -0.99 1.88 7.02
C GLU A 37 -0.24 2.90 7.87
N THR A 38 -0.36 2.75 9.20
CA THR A 38 0.42 3.58 10.13
C THR A 38 1.81 2.97 10.30
N MET A 39 2.84 3.78 10.11
CA MET A 39 4.22 3.38 10.25
C MET A 39 4.67 3.48 11.72
N GLU A 40 5.62 2.63 12.12
CA GLU A 40 6.34 2.77 13.38
C GLU A 40 7.49 3.75 13.17
N CYS A 41 7.53 4.84 13.94
CA CYS A 41 8.55 5.87 13.82
C CYS A 41 9.43 5.96 15.07
N ASP A 42 10.64 6.48 14.90
CA ASP A 42 11.45 6.93 16.04
C ASP A 42 10.82 8.14 16.76
N ASP A 43 11.34 8.48 17.94
CA ASP A 43 10.82 9.57 18.80
C ASP A 43 10.76 10.94 18.11
N LYS A 44 11.55 11.13 17.04
CA LYS A 44 11.64 12.39 16.30
C LYS A 44 10.85 12.36 14.99
N VAL A 45 10.27 11.22 14.63
CA VAL A 45 9.65 10.97 13.33
C VAL A 45 10.64 11.25 12.18
N GLU A 46 11.94 11.01 12.43
CA GLU A 46 13.00 11.17 11.42
C GLU A 46 13.11 9.94 10.53
N ARG A 47 12.81 8.76 11.10
CA ARG A 47 12.72 7.48 10.41
C ARG A 47 11.44 6.76 10.82
N CYS A 48 10.69 6.33 9.82
CA CYS A 48 9.49 5.52 9.97
C CYS A 48 9.63 4.23 9.17
N VAL A 49 9.13 3.11 9.71
CA VAL A 49 9.16 1.80 9.06
C VAL A 49 7.79 1.12 9.21
N HIS A 50 7.36 0.45 8.15
CA HIS A 50 6.28 -0.52 8.21
C HIS A 50 6.78 -1.86 7.67
N CYS A 51 6.53 -2.94 8.41
CA CYS A 51 6.96 -4.29 8.05
C CYS A 51 5.74 -5.18 7.81
N PHE A 52 5.73 -5.94 6.72
CA PHE A 52 4.70 -6.94 6.48
C PHE A 52 5.28 -8.21 5.85
N GLN A 53 4.59 -9.31 6.06
CA GLN A 53 4.96 -10.60 5.47
C GLN A 53 3.98 -10.97 4.37
N GLU A 54 4.50 -11.45 3.25
CA GLU A 54 3.72 -11.99 2.14
C GLU A 54 4.06 -13.47 1.96
N LYS A 55 3.06 -14.30 1.66
CA LYS A 55 3.27 -15.70 1.28
C LYS A 55 2.90 -15.87 -0.20
N SER A 56 3.87 -16.23 -1.02
CA SER A 56 3.65 -16.44 -2.46
C SER A 56 4.51 -17.59 -2.97
N GLY A 57 3.95 -18.44 -3.84
CA GLY A 57 4.67 -19.57 -4.43
C GLY A 57 5.23 -20.59 -3.41
N GLY A 58 4.69 -20.65 -2.20
CA GLY A 58 5.20 -21.50 -1.10
C GLY A 58 6.35 -20.89 -0.30
N GLU A 59 6.82 -19.70 -0.67
CA GLU A 59 7.87 -18.94 0.02
C GLU A 59 7.26 -17.85 0.90
N VAL A 60 8.01 -17.41 1.91
CA VAL A 60 7.66 -16.26 2.77
C VAL A 60 8.61 -15.11 2.46
N TYR A 61 8.04 -13.98 2.10
CA TYR A 61 8.73 -12.73 1.82
C TYR A 61 8.51 -11.77 2.98
N MET A 62 9.57 -11.12 3.44
CA MET A 62 9.47 -10.00 4.36
C MET A 62 9.66 -8.71 3.58
N HIS A 63 8.69 -7.81 3.66
CA HIS A 63 8.75 -6.50 3.05
C HIS A 63 8.90 -5.45 4.13
N THR A 64 9.76 -4.45 3.88
CA THR A 64 9.82 -3.26 4.71
C THR A 64 9.70 -2.02 3.83
N PHE A 65 8.76 -1.15 4.19
CA PHE A 65 8.71 0.20 3.67
C PHE A 65 9.33 1.13 4.71
N GLU A 66 10.32 1.90 4.30
CA GLU A 66 11.03 2.87 5.14
C GLU A 66 10.91 4.27 4.53
N PHE A 67 10.54 5.22 5.38
CA PHE A 67 10.51 6.64 5.09
C PHE A 67 11.48 7.36 6.02
N THR A 68 12.37 8.20 5.47
CA THR A 68 13.19 9.14 6.27
C THR A 68 12.92 10.56 5.84
N THR A 69 12.96 11.51 6.77
CA THR A 69 12.65 12.93 6.49
C THR A 69 13.88 13.77 6.13
N ASN A 70 15.09 13.38 6.54
CA ASN A 70 16.31 14.15 6.24
C ASN A 70 17.55 13.25 6.01
N PRO A 71 17.99 13.02 4.75
CA PRO A 71 17.31 13.43 3.51
C PRO A 71 15.99 12.69 3.34
N VAL A 72 15.09 13.24 2.52
CA VAL A 72 13.84 12.56 2.24
C VAL A 72 14.13 11.32 1.41
N LYS A 73 13.81 10.15 1.95
CA LYS A 73 14.04 8.87 1.30
C LYS A 73 12.82 7.97 1.47
N TYR A 74 12.40 7.38 0.36
CA TYR A 74 11.40 6.32 0.31
C TYR A 74 12.13 5.04 -0.08
N GLN A 75 11.96 3.96 0.67
CA GLN A 75 12.70 2.73 0.43
C GLN A 75 11.81 1.51 0.67
N ILE A 76 11.76 0.61 -0.31
CA ILE A 76 11.18 -0.72 -0.16
C ILE A 76 12.33 -1.72 -0.12
N ASN A 77 12.35 -2.57 0.90
CA ASN A 77 13.21 -3.75 0.93
C ASN A 77 12.34 -5.00 0.87
N MET A 78 12.85 -6.03 0.20
CA MET A 78 12.23 -7.34 0.12
C MET A 78 13.30 -8.39 0.44
N PHE A 79 13.03 -9.19 1.47
CA PHE A 79 13.90 -10.25 1.95
C PHE A 79 13.26 -11.61 1.71
N MET A 80 14.01 -12.53 1.09
CA MET A 80 13.62 -13.92 0.86
C MET A 80 14.84 -14.83 1.05
N GLY A 81 14.96 -15.44 2.23
CA GLY A 81 16.09 -16.31 2.56
C GLY A 81 17.44 -15.60 2.45
N LYS A 82 18.17 -15.83 1.35
CA LYS A 82 19.47 -15.18 1.04
C LYS A 82 19.36 -14.01 0.05
N LEU A 83 18.18 -13.80 -0.53
CA LEU A 83 17.94 -12.71 -1.47
C LEU A 83 17.49 -11.48 -0.69
N ASP A 84 18.21 -10.38 -0.87
CA ASP A 84 17.83 -9.05 -0.38
C ASP A 84 17.74 -8.12 -1.61
N ARG A 85 16.56 -7.53 -1.80
CA ARG A 85 16.33 -6.55 -2.85
C ARG A 85 15.91 -5.24 -2.23
N LYS A 86 16.54 -4.17 -2.71
CA LYS A 86 16.31 -2.82 -2.23
C LYS A 86 15.97 -1.90 -3.38
N LEU A 87 14.88 -1.17 -3.20
CA LEU A 87 14.40 -0.14 -4.08
C LEU A 87 14.31 1.15 -3.30
N TYR A 88 14.84 2.27 -3.81
CA TYR A 88 14.74 3.53 -3.09
C TYR A 88 14.72 4.76 -4.01
N VAL A 89 14.11 5.82 -3.50
CA VAL A 89 14.06 7.15 -4.10
C VAL A 89 14.49 8.16 -3.04
N MET A 90 15.50 8.98 -3.34
CA MET A 90 15.93 10.09 -2.48
C MET A 90 15.56 11.42 -3.11
N ARG A 91 15.09 12.36 -2.30
CA ARG A 91 14.64 13.68 -2.75
C ARG A 91 15.11 14.78 -1.80
N ASN A 92 15.43 15.93 -2.40
CA ASN A 92 15.82 17.14 -1.67
C ASN A 92 14.65 18.12 -1.49
N ASN A 93 13.54 17.95 -2.22
CA ASN A 93 12.36 18.81 -2.14
C ASN A 93 11.12 17.91 -2.18
N THR A 94 10.30 17.93 -1.14
CA THR A 94 9.04 17.17 -1.00
C THR A 94 7.80 17.93 -1.45
N GLU A 95 7.88 19.24 -1.62
CA GLU A 95 6.76 20.08 -2.03
C GLU A 95 6.31 19.78 -3.47
N LYS A 96 7.26 19.38 -4.33
CA LYS A 96 6.93 18.96 -5.70
C LYS A 96 6.36 17.55 -5.70
N VAL A 97 5.17 17.39 -6.27
CA VAL A 97 4.57 16.09 -6.55
C VAL A 97 5.53 15.24 -7.41
N PHE A 98 5.67 13.96 -7.09
CA PHE A 98 6.33 12.97 -7.94
C PHE A 98 5.54 11.68 -7.99
N ARG A 99 5.81 10.90 -9.04
CA ARG A 99 5.50 9.48 -9.14
C ARG A 99 6.69 8.78 -9.79
N MET A 100 7.22 7.75 -9.16
CA MET A 100 8.30 6.93 -9.70
C MET A 100 7.86 5.47 -9.68
N CYS A 101 7.84 4.84 -10.84
CA CYS A 101 7.42 3.46 -11.02
C CYS A 101 8.61 2.59 -11.42
N PHE A 102 8.63 1.37 -10.91
CA PHE A 102 9.64 0.38 -11.21
C PHE A 102 8.93 -0.88 -11.69
N GLU A 103 9.13 -1.19 -12.96
CA GLU A 103 8.68 -2.46 -13.53
C GLU A 103 9.62 -3.56 -13.03
N HIS A 104 9.03 -4.57 -12.42
CA HIS A 104 9.72 -5.77 -12.01
C HIS A 104 9.18 -6.96 -12.79
N ASN A 105 9.96 -7.39 -13.78
CA ASN A 105 9.73 -8.63 -14.50
C ASN A 105 10.11 -9.80 -13.58
N TRP A 106 9.17 -10.20 -12.72
CA TRP A 106 9.25 -11.42 -11.94
C TRP A 106 8.26 -12.42 -12.48
N THR A 107 8.76 -13.59 -12.87
CA THR A 107 7.94 -14.70 -13.32
C THR A 107 7.93 -15.73 -12.18
N PRO A 108 6.89 -15.77 -11.32
CA PRO A 108 6.73 -16.85 -10.35
C PRO A 108 6.81 -18.19 -11.07
N LYS A 109 7.39 -19.21 -10.42
CA LYS A 109 7.44 -20.55 -11.00
C LYS A 109 6.01 -21.01 -11.34
N GLY A 110 5.76 -21.27 -12.63
CA GLY A 110 4.46 -21.75 -13.12
C GLY A 110 3.47 -20.66 -13.53
N GLN A 111 3.86 -19.38 -13.54
CA GLN A 111 3.07 -18.31 -14.14
C GLN A 111 3.87 -17.67 -15.28
N GLU A 112 3.56 -18.05 -16.51
CA GLU A 112 4.05 -17.31 -17.69
C GLU A 112 3.34 -15.94 -17.73
N ASP A 113 4.08 -14.87 -18.00
CA ASP A 113 3.58 -13.49 -18.13
C ASP A 113 3.04 -12.80 -16.86
N PHE A 114 3.76 -12.89 -15.74
CA PHE A 114 3.51 -12.04 -14.57
C PHE A 114 4.41 -10.79 -14.62
N LYS A 115 3.81 -9.61 -14.49
CA LYS A 115 4.53 -8.33 -14.31
C LYS A 115 4.04 -7.63 -13.06
N VAL A 116 4.96 -6.99 -12.37
CA VAL A 116 4.67 -6.18 -11.18
C VAL A 116 5.21 -4.78 -11.39
N ASP A 117 4.36 -3.76 -11.40
CA ASP A 117 4.84 -2.38 -11.24
C ASP A 117 4.69 -1.94 -9.79
N ILE A 118 5.76 -1.34 -9.28
CA ILE A 118 5.79 -0.73 -7.96
C ILE A 118 5.97 0.77 -8.16
N CYS A 119 4.92 1.54 -7.90
CA CYS A 119 4.95 3.00 -7.97
C CYS A 119 4.99 3.60 -6.57
N MET A 120 5.90 4.54 -6.34
CA MET A 120 5.92 5.41 -5.17
C MET A 120 5.53 6.83 -5.59
N ASP A 121 4.59 7.45 -4.89
CA ASP A 121 4.22 8.84 -5.10
C ASP A 121 3.92 9.57 -3.79
N ASN A 122 3.90 10.90 -3.86
CA ASN A 122 3.50 11.79 -2.75
C ASN A 122 2.31 12.65 -3.14
N ASN A 123 1.49 12.20 -4.09
CA ASN A 123 0.30 12.94 -4.48
C ASN A 123 -0.90 12.47 -3.64
N PHE A 124 -1.15 13.16 -2.54
CA PHE A 124 -2.29 12.86 -1.68
C PHE A 124 -3.54 13.67 -2.05
N LYS A 125 -3.48 14.45 -3.12
CA LYS A 125 -4.61 15.26 -3.56
C LYS A 125 -5.76 14.33 -3.94
N ASP A 126 -6.95 14.66 -3.44
CA ASP A 126 -8.19 13.93 -3.70
C ASP A 126 -8.26 12.51 -3.06
N LEU A 127 -7.28 12.14 -2.21
CA LEU A 127 -7.37 10.95 -1.36
C LEU A 127 -8.18 11.27 -0.10
N GLU A 128 -9.15 10.42 0.23
CA GLU A 128 -9.78 10.43 1.54
C GLU A 128 -8.82 9.78 2.54
N VAL A 129 -8.12 10.61 3.32
CA VAL A 129 -7.24 10.15 4.40
C VAL A 129 -8.12 9.68 5.57
N PRO A 130 -8.08 8.39 5.94
CA PRO A 130 -8.98 7.85 6.95
C PRO A 130 -8.61 8.34 8.36
N GLU A 131 -9.62 8.39 9.22
CA GLU A 131 -9.46 8.77 10.63
C GLU A 131 -8.46 7.82 11.31
N GLY A 132 -7.38 8.37 11.87
CA GLY A 132 -6.29 7.61 12.51
C GLY A 132 -4.98 7.57 11.71
N CYS A 133 -5.01 7.84 10.40
CA CYS A 133 -3.79 8.17 9.65
C CYS A 133 -3.31 9.55 10.12
N GLY A 134 -2.04 9.65 10.54
CA GLY A 134 -1.40 10.93 10.85
C GLY A 134 -1.03 11.68 9.58
N ASP A 135 0.23 12.11 9.46
CA ASP A 135 0.67 12.80 8.24
C ASP A 135 0.94 11.78 7.12
N PRO A 136 0.33 11.93 5.93
CA PRO A 136 0.65 11.10 4.78
C PRO A 136 2.13 11.20 4.40
N ALA A 137 2.82 10.06 4.42
CA ALA A 137 4.24 9.98 4.07
C ALA A 137 4.43 9.60 2.60
N ALA A 138 3.73 8.56 2.13
CA ALA A 138 3.83 8.06 0.76
C ALA A 138 2.59 7.26 0.35
N LEU A 139 2.25 7.28 -0.94
CA LEU A 139 1.35 6.32 -1.55
C LEU A 139 2.19 5.33 -2.36
N VAL A 140 2.03 4.04 -2.07
CA VAL A 140 2.67 2.97 -2.81
C VAL A 140 1.61 2.17 -3.55
N THR A 141 1.71 2.11 -4.87
CA THR A 141 0.86 1.25 -5.70
C THR A 141 1.66 0.02 -6.07
N PHE A 142 1.14 -1.15 -5.74
CA PHE A 142 1.53 -2.43 -6.31
C PHE A 142 0.49 -2.79 -7.34
N ASP A 143 0.88 -2.87 -8.60
CA ASP A 143 0.03 -3.40 -9.66
C ASP A 143 0.61 -4.71 -10.20
N TYR A 144 -0.28 -5.62 -10.55
CA TYR A 144 0.02 -6.93 -11.07
C TYR A 144 -0.75 -7.11 -12.37
N HIS A 145 -0.03 -7.40 -13.44
CA HIS A 145 -0.60 -7.63 -14.76
C HIS A 145 -0.51 -9.12 -15.03
N HIS A 146 -1.68 -9.73 -15.23
CA HIS A 146 -1.82 -11.12 -15.65
C HIS A 146 -2.10 -11.17 -17.16
N SER A 147 -2.07 -12.38 -17.72
CA SER A 147 -2.35 -12.64 -19.13
C SER A 147 -3.78 -12.33 -19.59
N ASP A 148 -4.68 -11.97 -18.68
CA ASP A 148 -6.05 -11.55 -18.99
C ASP A 148 -6.21 -10.03 -19.16
N ASP A 149 -5.10 -9.30 -19.23
CA ASP A 149 -5.02 -7.83 -19.32
C ASP A 149 -5.71 -7.08 -18.17
N LYS A 150 -6.09 -7.78 -17.09
CA LYS A 150 -6.64 -7.15 -15.89
C LYS A 150 -5.51 -6.72 -14.97
N ILE A 151 -5.64 -5.50 -14.48
CA ILE A 151 -4.79 -4.99 -13.41
C ILE A 151 -5.40 -5.41 -12.09
N HIS A 152 -4.62 -6.14 -11.31
CA HIS A 152 -4.91 -6.46 -9.91
C HIS A 152 -3.89 -5.76 -9.04
N GLY A 153 -4.19 -5.55 -7.75
CA GLY A 153 -3.19 -5.04 -6.83
C GLY A 153 -3.73 -4.24 -5.68
N GLN A 154 -2.89 -3.37 -5.14
CA GLN A 154 -3.24 -2.58 -3.98
C GLN A 154 -2.50 -1.25 -3.95
N GLN A 155 -3.18 -0.26 -3.39
CA GLN A 155 -2.63 1.03 -3.03
C GLN A 155 -2.53 1.10 -1.52
N ILE A 156 -1.32 1.39 -1.03
CA ILE A 156 -1.03 1.53 0.39
C ILE A 156 -0.69 2.98 0.66
N LEU A 157 -1.51 3.65 1.46
CA LEU A 157 -1.22 4.98 1.97
C LEU A 157 -0.45 4.84 3.29
N TYR A 158 0.86 5.07 3.25
CA TYR A 158 1.69 5.08 4.45
C TYR A 158 1.59 6.41 5.17
N CYS A 159 1.32 6.35 6.47
CA CYS A 159 1.12 7.49 7.35
C CYS A 159 2.12 7.47 8.50
N THR A 160 2.59 8.64 8.94
CA THR A 160 3.25 8.76 10.24
C THR A 160 2.20 8.66 11.36
N PRO A 161 2.59 8.28 12.59
CA PRO A 161 1.72 8.38 13.76
C PRO A 161 1.28 9.82 14.00
N ASN A 162 0.05 10.01 14.48
CA ASN A 162 -0.37 11.31 14.97
C ASN A 162 0.52 11.75 16.15
N ALA A 163 0.86 13.04 16.22
CA ALA A 163 1.62 13.59 17.35
C ALA A 163 0.93 13.33 18.71
N ALA A 164 -0.41 13.13 18.71
CA ALA A 164 -1.18 12.77 19.89
C ALA A 164 -1.08 11.28 20.31
N SER A 165 -0.70 10.39 19.40
CA SER A 165 -0.53 8.95 19.64
C SER A 165 0.91 8.55 19.99
N ALA A 166 1.88 9.45 19.85
CA ALA A 166 3.29 9.23 20.18
C ALA A 166 3.58 9.33 21.70
N LEU A 167 2.71 8.76 22.54
CA LEU A 167 2.99 8.62 23.97
C LEU A 167 4.01 7.50 24.17
N PRO A 168 5.13 7.75 24.87
CA PRO A 168 6.12 6.72 25.15
C PRO A 168 5.48 5.63 26.04
N ALA A 169 5.74 4.37 25.67
CA ALA A 169 5.42 3.19 26.48
C ALA A 169 6.28 3.12 27.76
#